data_AF-A0A2T0K5I5-F1
#
_entry.id   AF-A0A2T0K5I5-F1
#
_cell.length_a   1.000
_cell.length_b   1.000
_cell.length_c   1.000
_cell.angle_alpha   90.00
_cell.angle_beta   90.00
_cell.angle_gamma   90.00
#
_symmetry.space_group_name_H-M   'P 1'
#
loop_
_entity.id
_entity.type
_entity.pdbx_description
1 polymer ?
#
loop_
_entity_poly.entity_id
_entity_poly.type
_entity_poly.pdbx_seq_one_letter_code
_entity_poly.pdbx_strand_id
1 'polypeptide(L)'
;MTTPEPPPPAVSTPDVWDLHARPDQISAAAESWRAVARSLGATADEVNAAAMSLLGDGWAGAAADSYDDHRRKLVTDLDHAQEQAGVAANALEDAAGALRSAQSHLTGEWGRVTAVPFTWDAPMHLLFAPKTYEQSTTVIDSIGQCAEIRSGLDSALNATVTKFRQATTEFARIATAWNGVAAGTSPPYYMPAEAAGTSVIRDGNRVVVNTGTGDDQVTVSIDPRTGLQVVEVNGVKHHYPPDAEIVVRGGVGNDRITVAPGTGVHVTLIGGVGEDELRGGDGRDTILGLDGKDRIYSGAGDDRVSAGAGRDYADTGAGDDIGTGGLGDDILYGLSGNDALSGGEGQDYLEGATGGDTIDGGTGNDILSGGRDDDAIRAGGGDDVVYAGAGSDTTDGGRGDDTVHAEKNDRGSNVEQTVTVEIKTLQTFIQIEGTPEFRERVEADLEMLGSSPRGQQMLQALQQGHEDTEGGWWLWHHEGDSLTIREYNDPGDPNNSTASRVDGGNEIAYNTHINHLNTDQGRGYVEGPPVAVLYHEFAHVYDYMNDSLAPGVHDGPENPGANNREREATGLPIDHDDDPDTPDQIHPEHPYELTENGLREEMGAPHRDAY
;
A
#
# COMPACT_ATOMS: atom_id res chain seq x y z
N MET A 1 -78.59 -13.43 -31.72
CA MET A 1 -77.18 -13.21 -32.05
C MET A 1 -76.55 -12.55 -30.84
N THR A 2 -75.91 -13.34 -29.98
CA THR A 2 -75.05 -12.80 -28.93
C THR A 2 -73.83 -12.21 -29.62
N THR A 3 -73.55 -10.93 -29.38
CA THR A 3 -72.29 -10.30 -29.80
C THR A 3 -71.14 -11.15 -29.26
N PRO A 4 -70.14 -11.53 -30.09
CA PRO A 4 -68.98 -12.26 -29.59
C PRO A 4 -68.31 -11.41 -28.51
N GLU A 5 -67.98 -12.05 -27.39
CA GLU A 5 -67.30 -11.43 -26.27
C GLU A 5 -65.96 -10.85 -26.76
N PRO A 6 -65.58 -9.62 -26.36
CA PRO A 6 -64.32 -9.04 -26.78
C PRO A 6 -63.15 -9.95 -26.38
N PRO A 7 -62.05 -10.01 -27.18
CA PRO A 7 -60.89 -10.80 -26.82
C PRO A 7 -60.29 -10.31 -25.49
N PRO A 8 -59.70 -11.20 -24.69
CA PRO A 8 -59.04 -10.80 -23.44
C PRO A 8 -57.88 -9.83 -23.74
N PRO A 9 -57.67 -8.82 -22.89
CA PRO A 9 -56.62 -7.83 -23.10
C PRO A 9 -55.23 -8.48 -22.97
N ALA A 10 -54.29 -8.02 -23.80
CA ALA A 10 -52.87 -8.31 -23.62
C ALA A 10 -52.37 -7.63 -22.34
N VAL A 11 -51.41 -8.25 -21.66
CA VAL A 11 -50.83 -7.72 -20.42
C VAL A 11 -49.34 -7.51 -20.63
N SER A 12 -48.87 -6.28 -20.45
CA SER A 12 -47.44 -5.94 -20.56
C SER A 12 -46.88 -5.63 -19.17
N THR A 13 -45.68 -6.12 -18.88
CA THR A 13 -44.98 -5.91 -17.61
C THR A 13 -43.47 -5.84 -17.85
N PRO A 14 -42.72 -5.04 -17.08
CA PRO A 14 -41.28 -5.26 -16.95
C PRO A 14 -41.01 -6.65 -16.34
N ASP A 15 -39.76 -7.10 -16.41
CA ASP A 15 -39.34 -8.31 -15.71
C ASP A 15 -39.45 -8.12 -14.20
N VAL A 16 -40.51 -8.69 -13.63
CA VAL A 16 -40.78 -8.68 -12.20
C VAL A 16 -40.41 -10.01 -11.54
N TRP A 17 -40.01 -11.02 -12.31
CA TRP A 17 -39.87 -12.41 -11.87
C TRP A 17 -38.45 -12.76 -11.41
N ASP A 18 -37.45 -12.00 -11.87
CA ASP A 18 -36.05 -12.16 -11.48
C ASP A 18 -35.55 -10.94 -10.69
N LEU A 19 -34.90 -11.18 -9.55
CA LEU A 19 -34.24 -10.15 -8.75
C LEU A 19 -32.88 -9.76 -9.33
N HIS A 20 -32.26 -10.64 -10.13
CA HIS A 20 -30.86 -10.55 -10.55
C HIS A 20 -29.87 -10.39 -9.38
N ALA A 21 -30.27 -10.88 -8.20
CA ALA A 21 -29.48 -10.80 -6.98
C ALA A 21 -28.43 -11.91 -6.91
N ARG A 22 -27.35 -11.67 -6.17
CA ARG A 22 -26.25 -12.63 -5.92
C ARG A 22 -26.16 -12.98 -4.42
N PRO A 23 -27.14 -13.70 -3.86
CA PRO A 23 -27.16 -14.02 -2.43
C PRO A 23 -25.97 -14.87 -1.99
N ASP A 24 -25.34 -15.62 -2.89
CA ASP A 24 -24.15 -16.43 -2.58
C ASP A 24 -22.92 -15.55 -2.28
N GLN A 25 -22.77 -14.40 -2.97
CA GLN A 25 -21.73 -13.42 -2.65
C GLN A 25 -21.96 -12.79 -1.26
N ILE A 26 -23.23 -12.53 -0.91
CA ILE A 26 -23.60 -12.00 0.40
C ILE A 26 -23.33 -13.04 1.50
N SER A 27 -23.64 -14.32 1.25
CA SER A 27 -23.30 -15.42 2.18
C SER A 27 -21.79 -15.59 2.33
N ALA A 28 -20.99 -15.45 1.27
CA ALA A 28 -19.54 -15.46 1.36
C ALA A 28 -19.01 -14.29 2.22
N ALA A 29 -19.53 -13.08 2.04
CA ALA A 29 -19.20 -11.95 2.90
C ALA A 29 -19.60 -12.18 4.37
N ALA A 30 -20.75 -12.84 4.62
CA ALA A 30 -21.15 -13.24 5.96
C ALA A 30 -20.15 -14.23 6.58
N GLU A 31 -19.62 -15.18 5.80
CA GLU A 31 -18.59 -16.12 6.24
C GLU A 31 -17.27 -15.43 6.60
N SER A 32 -16.86 -14.41 5.84
CA SER A 32 -15.69 -13.57 6.16
C SER A 32 -15.87 -12.84 7.49
N TRP A 33 -17.03 -12.22 7.74
CA TRP A 33 -17.33 -11.61 9.05
C TRP A 33 -17.33 -12.62 10.19
N ARG A 34 -17.79 -13.86 9.95
CA ARG A 34 -17.69 -14.94 10.95
C ARG A 34 -16.24 -15.35 11.20
N ALA A 35 -15.38 -15.31 10.18
CA ALA A 35 -13.95 -15.57 10.34
C ALA A 35 -13.29 -14.49 11.20
N VAL A 36 -13.58 -13.21 10.95
CA VAL A 36 -13.15 -12.09 11.80
C VAL A 36 -13.61 -12.30 13.25
N ALA A 37 -14.88 -12.61 13.47
CA ALA A 37 -15.42 -12.86 14.81
C ALA A 37 -14.67 -14.00 15.53
N ARG A 38 -14.36 -15.11 14.83
CA ARG A 38 -13.58 -16.22 15.40
C ARG A 38 -12.15 -15.80 15.72
N SER A 39 -11.51 -15.02 14.85
CA SER A 39 -10.15 -14.51 15.03
C SER A 39 -10.08 -13.64 16.28
N LEU A 40 -10.98 -12.66 16.41
CA LEU A 40 -11.04 -11.76 17.57
C LEU A 40 -11.23 -12.52 18.89
N GLY A 41 -12.10 -13.53 18.91
CA GLY A 41 -12.28 -14.37 20.09
C GLY A 41 -11.05 -15.19 20.46
N ALA A 42 -10.39 -15.78 19.46
CA ALA A 42 -9.13 -16.50 19.67
C ALA A 42 -8.04 -15.55 20.20
N THR A 43 -7.90 -14.36 19.62
CA THR A 43 -6.97 -13.33 20.09
C THR A 43 -7.29 -12.88 21.51
N ALA A 44 -8.56 -12.67 21.85
CA ALA A 44 -8.98 -12.30 23.21
C ALA A 44 -8.57 -13.38 24.22
N ASP A 45 -8.83 -14.66 23.90
CA ASP A 45 -8.44 -15.80 24.72
C ASP A 45 -6.91 -15.92 24.87
N GLU A 46 -6.16 -15.76 23.78
CA GLU A 46 -4.70 -15.84 23.76
C GLU A 46 -4.05 -14.72 24.56
N VAL A 47 -4.46 -13.46 24.32
CA VAL A 47 -3.99 -12.29 25.08
C VAL A 47 -4.30 -12.47 26.56
N ASN A 48 -5.52 -12.90 26.89
CA ASN A 48 -5.91 -13.12 28.27
C ASN A 48 -5.07 -14.22 28.94
N ALA A 49 -4.85 -15.35 28.25
CA ALA A 49 -4.05 -16.45 28.77
C ALA A 49 -2.58 -16.07 28.98
N ALA A 50 -1.96 -15.42 27.98
CA ALA A 50 -0.57 -14.97 28.04
C ALA A 50 -0.37 -13.95 29.17
N ALA A 51 -1.25 -12.95 29.25
CA ALA A 51 -1.18 -11.91 30.26
C ALA A 51 -1.44 -12.44 31.68
N MET A 52 -2.36 -13.41 31.85
CA MET A 52 -2.58 -14.07 33.15
C MET A 52 -1.41 -14.94 33.57
N SER A 53 -0.69 -15.55 32.62
CA SER A 53 0.56 -16.25 32.93
C SER A 53 1.60 -15.29 33.50
N LEU A 54 1.76 -14.11 32.89
CA LEU A 54 2.68 -13.07 33.34
C LEU A 54 2.32 -12.52 34.73
N LEU A 55 1.03 -12.23 34.97
CA LEU A 55 0.54 -11.72 36.26
C LEU A 55 0.60 -12.76 37.38
N GLY A 56 0.64 -14.05 37.05
CA GLY A 56 0.72 -15.15 38.02
C GLY A 56 2.05 -15.21 38.80
N ASP A 57 3.11 -14.60 38.27
CA ASP A 57 4.49 -14.75 38.76
C ASP A 57 4.96 -13.56 39.59
N GLY A 58 4.39 -13.37 40.78
CA GLY A 58 4.93 -12.46 41.81
C GLY A 58 5.05 -10.97 41.42
N TRP A 59 4.63 -10.60 40.21
CA TRP A 59 4.59 -9.22 39.73
C TRP A 59 3.43 -8.50 40.40
N ALA A 60 3.76 -7.40 41.08
CA ALA A 60 2.80 -6.63 41.86
C ALA A 60 3.15 -5.14 41.84
N GLY A 61 2.17 -4.30 42.18
CA GLY A 61 2.30 -2.85 42.23
C GLY A 61 1.67 -2.16 41.02
N ALA A 62 1.79 -0.84 40.96
CA ALA A 62 1.02 0.00 40.03
C ALA A 62 1.18 -0.37 38.54
N ALA A 63 2.36 -0.85 38.13
CA ALA A 63 2.57 -1.32 36.76
C ALA A 63 1.82 -2.62 36.45
N ALA A 64 1.82 -3.57 37.40
CA ALA A 64 1.05 -4.81 37.28
C ALA A 64 -0.46 -4.54 37.28
N ASP A 65 -0.91 -3.65 38.16
CA ASP A 65 -2.31 -3.23 38.25
C ASP A 65 -2.75 -2.55 36.93
N SER A 66 -1.93 -1.63 36.41
CA SER A 66 -2.24 -0.94 35.15
C SER A 66 -2.21 -1.88 33.94
N TYR A 67 -1.31 -2.86 33.91
CA TYR A 67 -1.26 -3.88 32.87
C TYR A 67 -2.50 -4.77 32.92
N ASP A 68 -2.93 -5.22 34.11
CA ASP A 68 -4.16 -6.00 34.26
C ASP A 68 -5.41 -5.20 33.87
N ASP A 69 -5.48 -3.91 34.23
CA ASP A 69 -6.56 -3.01 33.82
C ASP A 69 -6.61 -2.86 32.29
N HIS A 70 -5.46 -2.66 31.65
CA HIS A 70 -5.36 -2.57 30.20
C HIS A 70 -5.77 -3.88 29.52
N ARG A 71 -5.25 -5.02 29.98
CA ARG A 71 -5.61 -6.36 29.50
C ARG A 71 -7.12 -6.58 29.58
N ARG A 72 -7.76 -6.24 30.71
CA ARG A 72 -9.22 -6.38 30.85
C ARG A 72 -9.97 -5.52 29.85
N LYS A 73 -9.50 -4.29 29.61
CA LYS A 73 -10.09 -3.40 28.60
C LYS A 73 -9.94 -3.99 27.20
N LEU A 74 -8.73 -4.43 26.81
CA LEU A 74 -8.46 -5.04 25.51
C LEU A 74 -9.32 -6.27 25.27
N VAL A 75 -9.36 -7.21 26.21
CA VAL A 75 -10.19 -8.42 26.11
C VAL A 75 -11.67 -8.07 25.99
N THR A 76 -12.15 -7.09 26.79
CA THR A 76 -13.55 -6.63 26.70
C THR A 76 -13.88 -6.03 25.33
N ASP A 77 -12.97 -5.22 24.79
CA ASP A 77 -13.15 -4.58 23.49
C ASP A 77 -13.06 -5.60 22.34
N LEU A 78 -12.15 -6.59 22.41
CA LEU A 78 -12.06 -7.70 21.45
C LEU A 78 -13.31 -8.58 21.48
N ASP A 79 -13.81 -8.95 22.66
CA ASP A 79 -15.06 -9.70 22.81
C ASP A 79 -16.25 -8.92 22.22
N HIS A 80 -16.29 -7.60 22.45
CA HIS A 80 -17.33 -6.75 21.91
C HIS A 80 -17.23 -6.61 20.38
N ALA A 81 -16.01 -6.46 19.83
CA ALA A 81 -15.78 -6.45 18.39
C ALA A 81 -16.17 -7.79 17.74
N GLN A 82 -15.87 -8.92 18.39
CA GLN A 82 -16.33 -10.25 17.99
C GLN A 82 -17.86 -10.31 17.95
N GLU A 83 -18.54 -9.80 18.97
CA GLU A 83 -20.01 -9.74 19.00
C GLU A 83 -20.56 -8.95 17.80
N GLN A 84 -20.01 -7.76 17.54
CA GLN A 84 -20.43 -6.92 16.42
C GLN A 84 -20.15 -7.59 15.06
N ALA A 85 -19.00 -8.24 14.89
CA ALA A 85 -18.69 -9.02 13.70
C ALA A 85 -19.70 -10.18 13.49
N GLY A 86 -20.12 -10.83 14.58
CA GLY A 86 -21.19 -11.83 14.57
C GLY A 86 -22.56 -11.26 14.18
N VAL A 87 -22.92 -10.07 14.68
CA VAL A 87 -24.15 -9.36 14.29
C VAL A 87 -24.12 -8.99 12.81
N ALA A 88 -22.99 -8.47 12.31
CA ALA A 88 -22.80 -8.13 10.91
C ALA A 88 -22.95 -9.36 10.01
N ALA A 89 -22.31 -10.48 10.36
CA ALA A 89 -22.46 -11.74 9.64
C ALA A 89 -23.91 -12.25 9.60
N ASN A 90 -24.61 -12.24 10.73
CA ASN A 90 -25.99 -12.70 10.80
C ASN A 90 -26.93 -11.79 9.99
N ALA A 91 -26.70 -10.48 9.99
CA ALA A 91 -27.43 -9.56 9.14
C ALA A 91 -27.22 -9.92 7.66
N LEU A 92 -25.98 -10.10 7.20
CA LEU A 92 -25.72 -10.50 5.81
C LEU A 92 -26.41 -11.83 5.45
N GLU A 93 -26.38 -12.83 6.34
CA GLU A 93 -27.08 -14.09 6.12
C GLU A 93 -28.61 -13.93 6.04
N ASP A 94 -29.20 -13.10 6.90
CA ASP A 94 -30.63 -12.77 6.87
C ASP A 94 -30.99 -12.12 5.53
N ALA A 95 -30.16 -11.21 5.00
CA ALA A 95 -30.35 -10.60 3.68
C ALA A 95 -30.26 -11.64 2.55
N ALA A 96 -29.24 -12.49 2.56
CA ALA A 96 -29.08 -13.55 1.57
C ALA A 96 -30.27 -14.52 1.60
N GLY A 97 -30.74 -14.90 2.80
CA GLY A 97 -31.92 -15.72 3.00
C GLY A 97 -33.21 -15.07 2.48
N ALA A 98 -33.41 -13.78 2.76
CA ALA A 98 -34.55 -13.02 2.26
C ALA A 98 -34.57 -12.96 0.72
N LEU A 99 -33.42 -12.72 0.09
CA LEU A 99 -33.27 -12.71 -1.37
C LEU A 99 -33.57 -14.08 -1.98
N ARG A 100 -33.03 -15.17 -1.43
CA ARG A 100 -33.31 -16.54 -1.89
C ARG A 100 -34.79 -16.89 -1.76
N SER A 101 -35.42 -16.53 -0.64
CA SER A 101 -36.85 -16.78 -0.41
C SER A 101 -37.73 -15.97 -1.36
N ALA A 102 -37.44 -14.68 -1.54
CA ALA A 102 -38.18 -13.84 -2.47
C ALA A 102 -38.03 -14.34 -3.90
N GLN A 103 -36.82 -14.67 -4.35
CA GLN A 103 -36.59 -15.24 -5.68
C GLN A 103 -37.35 -16.55 -5.89
N SER A 104 -37.37 -17.44 -4.88
CA SER A 104 -38.14 -18.69 -4.95
C SER A 104 -39.64 -18.44 -5.12
N HIS A 105 -40.21 -17.47 -4.40
CA HIS A 105 -41.61 -17.09 -4.56
C HIS A 105 -41.90 -16.47 -5.94
N LEU A 106 -41.02 -15.60 -6.44
CA LEU A 106 -41.15 -15.02 -7.79
C LEU A 106 -41.08 -16.11 -8.87
N THR A 107 -40.19 -17.10 -8.73
CA THR A 107 -40.14 -18.27 -9.62
C THR A 107 -41.44 -19.09 -9.56
N GLY A 108 -42.06 -19.19 -8.37
CA GLY A 108 -43.38 -19.82 -8.20
C GLY A 108 -44.47 -19.09 -8.99
N GLU A 109 -44.51 -17.76 -8.89
CA GLU A 109 -45.47 -16.94 -9.63
C GLU A 109 -45.21 -16.96 -11.15
N TRP A 110 -43.95 -16.97 -11.59
CA TRP A 110 -43.58 -17.20 -12.99
C TRP A 110 -44.13 -18.55 -13.48
N GLY A 111 -43.98 -19.61 -12.68
CA GLY A 111 -44.53 -20.94 -12.92
C GLY A 111 -46.02 -20.93 -13.28
N ARG A 112 -46.82 -20.10 -12.61
CA ARG A 112 -48.27 -19.96 -12.86
C ARG A 112 -48.60 -19.36 -14.23
N VAL A 113 -47.74 -18.46 -14.73
CA VAL A 113 -47.99 -17.72 -15.98
C VAL A 113 -47.26 -18.29 -17.19
N THR A 114 -46.31 -19.21 -17.01
CA THR A 114 -45.53 -19.82 -18.11
C THR A 114 -46.37 -20.48 -19.23
N ALA A 115 -47.57 -20.94 -18.91
CA ALA A 115 -48.49 -21.55 -19.89
C ALA A 115 -49.25 -20.51 -20.74
N VAL A 116 -49.22 -19.23 -20.35
CA VAL A 116 -49.82 -18.13 -21.11
C VAL A 116 -48.83 -17.73 -22.22
N PRO A 117 -49.25 -17.64 -23.49
CA PRO A 117 -48.36 -17.19 -24.56
C PRO A 117 -47.79 -15.81 -24.24
N PHE A 118 -46.47 -15.65 -24.40
CA PHE A 118 -45.80 -14.36 -24.20
C PHE A 118 -44.71 -14.13 -25.25
N THR A 119 -44.36 -12.87 -25.45
CA THR A 119 -43.24 -12.42 -26.28
C THR A 119 -42.44 -11.36 -25.54
N TRP A 120 -41.14 -11.31 -25.78
CA TRP A 120 -40.31 -10.18 -25.37
C TRP A 120 -40.50 -9.04 -26.39
N ASP A 121 -40.98 -7.88 -25.95
CA ASP A 121 -41.15 -6.70 -26.81
C ASP A 121 -39.96 -5.73 -26.73
N ALA A 122 -39.19 -5.79 -25.65
CA ALA A 122 -37.89 -5.14 -25.43
C ALA A 122 -37.03 -5.94 -24.41
N PRO A 123 -35.72 -5.65 -24.25
CA PRO A 123 -34.94 -6.22 -23.16
C PRO A 123 -35.64 -5.95 -21.82
N MET A 124 -35.91 -7.00 -21.06
CA MET A 124 -36.60 -6.94 -19.76
C MET A 124 -38.07 -6.50 -19.79
N HIS A 125 -38.77 -6.58 -20.93
CA HIS A 125 -40.23 -6.39 -20.99
C HIS A 125 -40.95 -7.57 -21.66
N LEU A 126 -42.02 -8.01 -20.99
CA LEU A 126 -42.85 -9.16 -21.36
C LEU A 126 -44.23 -8.70 -21.78
N LEU A 127 -44.66 -9.14 -22.97
CA LEU A 127 -46.01 -8.99 -23.46
C LEU A 127 -46.71 -10.35 -23.45
N PHE A 128 -47.62 -10.55 -22.51
CA PHE A 128 -48.51 -11.70 -22.46
C PHE A 128 -49.70 -11.52 -23.40
N ALA A 129 -50.03 -12.57 -24.14
CA ALA A 129 -51.18 -12.67 -25.03
C ALA A 129 -52.15 -13.78 -24.54
N PRO A 130 -52.96 -13.52 -23.50
CA PRO A 130 -53.97 -14.45 -23.01
C PRO A 130 -54.95 -14.89 -24.10
N LYS A 131 -55.37 -16.15 -24.07
CA LYS A 131 -56.44 -16.70 -24.92
C LYS A 131 -57.80 -16.70 -24.23
N THR A 132 -57.82 -16.59 -22.90
CA THR A 132 -59.05 -16.51 -22.08
C THR A 132 -58.95 -15.37 -21.06
N TYR A 133 -60.10 -14.89 -20.57
CA TYR A 133 -60.12 -13.91 -19.47
C TYR A 133 -59.51 -14.47 -18.18
N GLU A 134 -59.67 -15.77 -17.92
CA GLU A 134 -59.02 -16.45 -16.79
C GLU A 134 -57.50 -16.35 -16.86
N GLN A 135 -56.91 -16.56 -18.06
CA GLN A 135 -55.47 -16.37 -18.25
C GLN A 135 -55.04 -14.92 -18.04
N SER A 136 -55.87 -13.94 -18.44
CA SER A 136 -55.60 -12.53 -18.20
C SER A 136 -55.61 -12.20 -16.70
N THR A 137 -56.60 -12.69 -15.96
CA THR A 137 -56.66 -12.56 -14.49
C THR A 137 -55.46 -13.22 -13.82
N THR A 138 -55.08 -14.44 -14.20
CA THR A 138 -53.91 -15.13 -13.64
C THR A 138 -52.62 -14.30 -13.80
N VAL A 139 -52.40 -13.71 -14.98
CA VAL A 139 -51.20 -12.88 -15.20
C VAL A 139 -51.23 -11.61 -14.33
N ILE A 140 -52.37 -10.92 -14.26
CA ILE A 140 -52.51 -9.70 -13.46
C ILE A 140 -52.32 -10.00 -11.97
N ASP A 141 -52.95 -11.06 -11.46
CA ASP A 141 -52.86 -11.46 -10.07
C ASP A 141 -51.41 -11.86 -9.71
N SER A 142 -50.73 -12.63 -10.56
CA SER A 142 -49.33 -13.00 -10.33
C SER A 142 -48.38 -11.79 -10.41
N ILE A 143 -48.63 -10.81 -11.28
CA ILE A 143 -47.87 -9.53 -11.27
C ILE A 143 -48.09 -8.79 -9.95
N GLY A 144 -49.34 -8.73 -9.45
CA GLY A 144 -49.67 -8.14 -8.16
C GLY A 144 -48.93 -8.84 -7.00
N GLN A 145 -48.91 -10.17 -7.01
CA GLN A 145 -48.17 -10.96 -6.02
C GLN A 145 -46.66 -10.71 -6.09
N CYS A 146 -46.07 -10.59 -7.28
CA CYS A 146 -44.67 -10.21 -7.43
C CYS A 146 -44.37 -8.84 -6.82
N ALA A 147 -45.27 -7.87 -6.94
CA ALA A 147 -45.12 -6.55 -6.31
C ALA A 147 -45.18 -6.64 -4.76
N GLU A 148 -46.09 -7.45 -4.21
CA GLU A 148 -46.16 -7.70 -2.76
C GLU A 148 -44.90 -8.40 -2.23
N ILE A 149 -44.39 -9.42 -2.95
CA ILE A 149 -43.14 -10.12 -2.61
C ILE A 149 -41.97 -9.13 -2.57
N ARG A 150 -41.85 -8.26 -3.58
CA ARG A 150 -40.78 -7.26 -3.66
C ARG A 150 -40.89 -6.21 -2.54
N SER A 151 -42.09 -5.72 -2.24
CA SER A 151 -42.29 -4.79 -1.12
C SER A 151 -41.96 -5.41 0.25
N GLY A 152 -42.28 -6.69 0.43
CA GLY A 152 -41.88 -7.45 1.61
C GLY A 152 -40.36 -7.63 1.71
N LEU A 153 -39.71 -7.93 0.57
CA LEU A 153 -38.25 -8.01 0.47
C LEU A 153 -37.59 -6.67 0.82
N ASP A 154 -38.06 -5.55 0.28
CA ASP A 154 -37.52 -4.22 0.59
C ASP A 154 -37.58 -3.92 2.09
N SER A 155 -38.69 -4.28 2.74
CA SER A 155 -38.86 -4.11 4.19
C SER A 155 -37.86 -4.98 4.98
N ALA A 156 -37.66 -6.23 4.57
CA ALA A 156 -36.70 -7.14 5.19
C ALA A 156 -35.25 -6.64 5.01
N LEU A 157 -34.87 -6.26 3.80
CA LEU A 157 -33.53 -5.76 3.49
C LEU A 157 -33.23 -4.46 4.24
N ASN A 158 -34.18 -3.53 4.34
CA ASN A 158 -34.00 -2.29 5.10
C ASN A 158 -33.72 -2.54 6.59
N ALA A 159 -34.44 -3.49 7.21
CA ALA A 159 -34.20 -3.87 8.59
C ALA A 159 -32.79 -4.49 8.77
N THR A 160 -32.39 -5.33 7.82
CA THR A 160 -31.08 -5.99 7.83
C THR A 160 -29.92 -5.01 7.61
N VAL A 161 -30.02 -4.11 6.63
CA VAL A 161 -29.02 -3.07 6.36
C VAL A 161 -28.84 -2.16 7.58
N THR A 162 -29.94 -1.83 8.28
CA THR A 162 -29.86 -1.02 9.51
C THR A 162 -29.03 -1.73 10.60
N LYS A 163 -29.27 -3.03 10.82
CA LYS A 163 -28.48 -3.82 11.79
C LYS A 163 -27.02 -3.92 11.39
N PHE A 164 -26.76 -4.22 10.11
CA PHE A 164 -25.40 -4.33 9.58
C PHE A 164 -24.62 -3.02 9.80
N ARG A 165 -25.20 -1.87 9.43
CA ARG A 165 -24.58 -0.55 9.62
C ARG A 165 -24.31 -0.24 11.09
N GLN A 166 -25.23 -0.57 11.99
CA GLN A 166 -25.03 -0.35 13.43
C GLN A 166 -23.86 -1.17 13.96
N ALA A 167 -23.80 -2.45 13.59
CA ALA A 167 -22.72 -3.35 13.99
C ALA A 167 -21.36 -2.90 13.46
N THR A 168 -21.28 -2.56 12.16
CA THR A 168 -20.01 -2.12 11.56
C THR A 168 -19.56 -0.75 12.08
N THR A 169 -20.50 0.15 12.42
CA THR A 169 -20.18 1.44 13.05
C THR A 169 -19.57 1.23 14.43
N GLU A 170 -20.15 0.35 15.24
CA GLU A 170 -19.61 0.07 16.58
C GLU A 170 -18.28 -0.70 16.51
N PHE A 171 -18.14 -1.63 15.56
CA PHE A 171 -16.87 -2.30 15.27
C PHE A 171 -15.77 -1.30 14.93
N ALA A 172 -16.04 -0.37 14.01
CA ALA A 172 -15.09 0.67 13.63
C ALA A 172 -14.73 1.57 14.83
N ARG A 173 -15.73 1.96 15.65
CA ARG A 173 -15.50 2.75 16.87
C ARG A 173 -14.55 2.04 17.85
N ILE A 174 -14.69 0.72 18.00
CA ILE A 174 -13.78 -0.08 18.84
C ILE A 174 -12.38 -0.07 18.24
N ALA A 175 -12.24 -0.41 16.95
CA ALA A 175 -10.95 -0.43 16.26
C ALA A 175 -10.21 0.92 16.40
N THR A 176 -10.86 2.03 16.07
CA THR A 176 -10.26 3.38 16.17
C THR A 176 -9.82 3.74 17.59
N ALA A 177 -10.48 3.21 18.63
CA ALA A 177 -10.07 3.46 20.01
C ALA A 177 -8.72 2.81 20.37
N TRP A 178 -8.20 1.92 19.52
CA TRP A 178 -6.95 1.22 19.67
C TRP A 178 -5.85 1.70 18.72
N ASN A 179 -6.14 2.56 17.73
CA ASN A 179 -5.15 3.08 16.78
C ASN A 179 -3.93 3.69 17.49
N GLY A 180 -4.16 4.55 18.48
CA GLY A 180 -3.03 5.16 19.21
C GLY A 180 -2.16 4.16 19.97
N VAL A 181 -2.73 3.03 20.42
CA VAL A 181 -1.95 1.97 21.08
C VAL A 181 -1.18 1.15 20.04
N ALA A 182 -1.81 0.80 18.93
CA ALA A 182 -1.19 0.07 17.84
C ALA A 182 -0.02 0.87 17.22
N ALA A 183 -0.21 2.17 17.04
CA ALA A 183 0.76 3.09 16.48
C ALA A 183 1.75 3.66 17.52
N GLY A 184 1.80 3.12 18.74
CA GLY A 184 2.77 3.56 19.76
C GLY A 184 2.54 4.94 20.40
N THR A 185 1.71 5.82 19.80
CA THR A 185 1.43 7.18 20.30
C THR A 185 0.70 7.25 21.64
N SER A 186 0.10 6.15 22.08
CA SER A 186 -0.57 6.02 23.37
C SER A 186 -0.06 4.81 24.12
N PRO A 187 0.53 4.99 25.32
CA PRO A 187 1.02 3.86 26.09
C PRO A 187 -0.17 2.95 26.45
N PRO A 188 -0.10 1.64 26.15
CA PRO A 188 -1.20 0.73 26.46
C PRO A 188 -1.49 0.72 27.97
N TYR A 189 -0.45 0.68 28.78
CA TYR A 189 -0.53 0.70 30.24
C TYR A 189 0.54 1.61 30.81
N TYR A 190 0.40 1.97 32.08
CA TYR A 190 1.43 2.71 32.80
C TYR A 190 2.72 1.88 32.86
N MET A 191 3.69 2.31 32.05
CA MET A 191 5.08 1.94 32.22
C MET A 191 5.73 2.94 33.18
N PRO A 192 6.54 2.49 34.16
CA PRO A 192 7.45 3.38 34.86
C PRO A 192 8.29 4.16 33.85
N ALA A 193 8.67 5.40 34.17
CA ALA A 193 9.59 6.14 33.32
C ALA A 193 10.85 5.30 33.04
N GLU A 194 11.29 5.31 31.79
CA GLU A 194 12.47 4.57 31.36
C GLU A 194 13.67 4.93 32.26
N ALA A 195 14.39 3.90 32.71
CA ALA A 195 15.56 4.11 33.54
C ALA A 195 16.70 4.66 32.67
N ALA A 196 17.52 5.53 33.24
CA ALA A 196 18.74 5.95 32.56
C ALA A 196 19.70 4.77 32.41
N GLY A 197 19.97 4.37 31.16
CA GLY A 197 20.95 3.35 30.78
C GLY A 197 20.39 1.94 30.63
N THR A 198 21.23 1.05 30.09
CA THR A 198 20.81 -0.28 29.66
C THR A 198 20.39 -1.19 30.81
N SER A 199 19.22 -1.81 30.67
CA SER A 199 18.72 -2.87 31.54
C SER A 199 18.49 -4.16 30.76
N VAL A 200 18.73 -5.30 31.40
CA VAL A 200 18.54 -6.62 30.79
C VAL A 200 17.61 -7.45 31.67
N ILE A 201 16.49 -7.86 31.10
CA ILE A 201 15.51 -8.75 31.72
C ILE A 201 15.65 -10.11 31.07
N ARG A 202 15.65 -11.17 31.88
CA ARG A 202 15.69 -12.56 31.41
C ARG A 202 14.47 -13.28 31.90
N ASP A 203 13.70 -13.83 30.97
CA ASP A 203 12.54 -14.66 31.25
C ASP A 203 12.65 -15.97 30.46
N GLY A 204 12.98 -17.06 31.14
CA GLY A 204 13.31 -18.32 30.49
C GLY A 204 14.45 -18.16 29.47
N ASN A 205 14.14 -18.40 28.21
CA ASN A 205 15.07 -18.27 27.08
C ASN A 205 15.00 -16.90 26.39
N ARG A 206 14.02 -16.06 26.78
CA ARG A 206 13.87 -14.70 26.27
C ARG A 206 14.77 -13.74 27.02
N VAL A 207 15.39 -12.86 26.27
CA VAL A 207 16.27 -11.80 26.75
C VAL A 207 15.74 -10.48 26.21
N VAL A 208 15.28 -9.61 27.11
CA VAL A 208 14.90 -8.24 26.76
C VAL A 208 16.05 -7.32 27.14
N VAL A 209 16.65 -6.68 26.15
CA VAL A 209 17.66 -5.63 26.30
C VAL A 209 16.95 -4.30 26.07
N ASN A 210 16.80 -3.50 27.12
CA ASN A 210 16.18 -2.18 27.05
C ASN A 210 17.28 -1.12 27.24
N THR A 211 17.49 -0.23 26.27
CA THR A 211 18.64 0.69 26.27
C THR A 211 18.34 1.99 27.03
N GLY A 212 17.08 2.39 27.10
CA GLY A 212 16.53 3.29 28.11
C GLY A 212 16.20 4.66 27.53
N THR A 213 17.03 5.66 27.83
CA THR A 213 16.84 7.03 27.34
C THR A 213 18.13 7.56 26.71
N GLY A 214 18.00 8.34 25.65
CA GLY A 214 19.10 8.88 24.85
C GLY A 214 19.31 8.06 23.58
N ASP A 215 20.01 8.64 22.62
CA ASP A 215 20.30 7.99 21.34
C ASP A 215 21.29 6.84 21.53
N ASP A 216 20.82 5.60 21.39
CA ASP A 216 21.57 4.38 21.62
C ASP A 216 21.99 3.70 20.31
N GLN A 217 23.20 3.14 20.28
CA GLN A 217 23.67 2.32 19.19
C GLN A 217 23.75 0.85 19.63
N VAL A 218 22.97 -0.01 18.97
CA VAL A 218 22.89 -1.43 19.26
C VAL A 218 23.32 -2.26 18.04
N THR A 219 24.15 -3.28 18.28
CA THR A 219 24.46 -4.30 17.27
C THR A 219 24.20 -5.70 17.82
N VAL A 220 23.37 -6.48 17.12
CA VAL A 220 23.15 -7.91 17.39
C VAL A 220 23.97 -8.72 16.39
N SER A 221 24.72 -9.71 16.86
CA SER A 221 25.59 -10.53 16.02
C SER A 221 25.83 -11.92 16.62
N ILE A 222 26.57 -12.78 15.92
CA ILE A 222 27.05 -14.06 16.45
C ILE A 222 28.57 -13.99 16.63
N ASP A 223 29.07 -14.40 17.80
CA ASP A 223 30.50 -14.63 17.98
C ASP A 223 30.93 -15.87 17.18
N PRO A 224 31.76 -15.73 16.13
CA PRO A 224 32.10 -16.84 15.25
C PRO A 224 32.93 -17.93 15.92
N ARG A 225 33.51 -17.67 17.10
CA ARG A 225 34.31 -18.67 17.84
C ARG A 225 33.47 -19.53 18.76
N THR A 226 32.43 -18.94 19.35
CA THR A 226 31.64 -19.58 20.41
C THR A 226 30.24 -19.95 19.94
N GLY A 227 29.74 -19.33 18.86
CA GLY A 227 28.37 -19.44 18.40
C GLY A 227 27.37 -18.69 19.29
N LEU A 228 27.84 -17.97 20.31
CA LEU A 228 26.97 -17.20 21.19
C LEU A 228 26.42 -15.99 20.44
N GLN A 229 25.16 -15.67 20.68
CA GLN A 229 24.60 -14.40 20.25
C GLN A 229 25.20 -13.27 21.09
N VAL A 230 25.48 -12.13 20.47
CA VAL A 230 26.12 -10.96 21.08
C VAL A 230 25.25 -9.74 20.82
N VAL A 231 24.80 -9.09 21.89
CA VAL A 231 24.17 -7.77 21.83
C VAL A 231 25.18 -6.75 22.35
N GLU A 232 25.63 -5.85 21.50
CA GLU A 232 26.52 -4.74 21.83
C GLU A 232 25.69 -3.46 21.95
N VAL A 233 25.68 -2.83 23.11
CA VAL A 233 24.98 -1.55 23.36
C VAL A 233 26.03 -0.50 23.70
N ASN A 234 26.13 0.55 22.89
CA ASN A 234 27.09 1.65 23.08
C ASN A 234 28.53 1.18 23.33
N GLY A 235 28.96 0.12 22.60
CA GLY A 235 30.28 -0.49 22.73
C GLY A 235 30.44 -1.53 23.85
N VAL A 236 29.38 -1.81 24.61
CA VAL A 236 29.38 -2.81 25.70
C VAL A 236 28.72 -4.11 25.22
N LYS A 237 29.51 -5.20 25.18
CA LYS A 237 29.07 -6.50 24.67
C LYS A 237 28.46 -7.40 25.74
N HIS A 238 27.28 -7.93 25.45
CA HIS A 238 26.57 -8.93 26.25
C HIS A 238 26.42 -10.21 25.44
N HIS A 239 26.76 -11.36 26.03
CA HIS A 239 26.73 -12.65 25.34
C HIS A 239 25.57 -13.51 25.86
N TYR A 240 24.90 -14.18 24.93
CA TYR A 240 23.71 -14.98 25.18
C TYR A 240 23.81 -16.35 24.49
N PRO A 241 23.13 -17.38 25.03
CA PRO A 241 23.06 -18.68 24.38
C PRO A 241 22.62 -18.59 22.91
N PRO A 242 23.06 -19.51 22.04
CA PRO A 242 22.71 -19.48 20.62
C PRO A 242 21.20 -19.58 20.35
N ASP A 243 20.46 -20.19 21.27
CA ASP A 243 19.02 -20.37 21.20
C ASP A 243 18.22 -19.22 21.83
N ALA A 244 18.87 -18.23 22.46
CA ALA A 244 18.18 -17.14 23.13
C ALA A 244 17.27 -16.34 22.17
N GLU A 245 16.05 -16.03 22.61
CA GLU A 245 15.14 -15.13 21.91
C GLU A 245 15.50 -13.70 22.31
N ILE A 246 16.08 -12.94 21.39
CA ILE A 246 16.56 -11.58 21.65
C ILE A 246 15.47 -10.58 21.32
N VAL A 247 15.11 -9.77 22.31
CA VAL A 247 14.25 -8.59 22.16
C VAL A 247 15.08 -7.37 22.50
N VAL A 248 15.17 -6.41 21.59
CA VAL A 248 15.83 -5.12 21.83
C VAL A 248 14.75 -4.03 21.89
N ARG A 249 14.78 -3.20 22.93
CA ARG A 249 13.96 -1.99 23.06
C ARG A 249 14.90 -0.77 23.09
N GLY A 250 14.76 0.14 22.14
CA GLY A 250 15.50 1.41 22.12
C GLY A 250 15.06 2.34 23.26
N GLY A 251 13.74 2.52 23.38
CA GLY A 251 13.17 3.29 24.48
C GLY A 251 12.89 4.72 24.04
N VAL A 252 13.57 5.71 24.62
CA VAL A 252 13.37 7.13 24.26
C VAL A 252 14.65 7.69 23.68
N GLY A 253 14.61 8.23 22.46
CA GLY A 253 15.79 8.74 21.77
C GLY A 253 15.72 8.36 20.31
N ASN A 254 16.68 8.82 19.52
CA ASN A 254 16.81 8.39 18.13
C ASN A 254 17.81 7.23 18.10
N ASP A 255 17.31 6.01 18.16
CA ASP A 255 18.10 4.80 18.34
C ASP A 255 18.51 4.17 17.01
N ARG A 256 19.68 3.53 16.98
CA ARG A 256 20.14 2.74 15.84
C ARG A 256 20.35 1.30 16.28
N ILE A 257 19.48 0.40 15.83
CA ILE A 257 19.52 -1.02 16.15
C ILE A 257 19.79 -1.81 14.88
N THR A 258 20.89 -2.55 14.85
CA THR A 258 21.31 -3.31 13.67
C THR A 258 21.64 -4.75 14.01
N VAL A 259 20.99 -5.69 13.36
CA VAL A 259 21.43 -7.09 13.35
C VAL A 259 22.43 -7.27 12.21
N ALA A 260 23.55 -7.93 12.50
CA ALA A 260 24.58 -8.18 11.49
C ALA A 260 24.06 -9.16 10.42
N PRO A 261 24.33 -8.89 9.13
CA PRO A 261 23.91 -9.76 8.03
C PRO A 261 24.60 -11.13 8.10
N GLY A 262 23.99 -12.14 7.49
CA GLY A 262 24.52 -13.51 7.46
C GLY A 262 24.45 -14.25 8.79
N THR A 263 23.75 -13.71 9.79
CA THR A 263 23.62 -14.33 11.11
C THR A 263 22.44 -15.29 11.21
N GLY A 264 21.36 -15.03 10.48
CA GLY A 264 20.10 -15.78 10.57
C GLY A 264 19.49 -15.79 11.98
N VAL A 265 19.82 -14.79 12.81
CA VAL A 265 19.25 -14.66 14.16
C VAL A 265 17.86 -14.06 14.03
N HIS A 266 16.89 -14.69 14.68
CA HIS A 266 15.54 -14.16 14.82
C HIS A 266 15.47 -13.18 15.99
N VAL A 267 15.05 -11.95 15.76
CA VAL A 267 14.94 -10.90 16.78
C VAL A 267 13.55 -10.27 16.83
N THR A 268 13.26 -9.64 17.96
CA THR A 268 12.23 -8.59 18.04
C THR A 268 12.90 -7.26 18.29
N LEU A 269 12.73 -6.31 17.38
CA LEU A 269 13.22 -4.95 17.52
C LEU A 269 12.05 -4.02 17.83
N ILE A 270 12.22 -3.17 18.83
CA ILE A 270 11.24 -2.16 19.23
C ILE A 270 12.01 -0.84 19.31
N GLY A 271 11.70 0.10 18.43
CA GLY A 271 12.30 1.44 18.43
C GLY A 271 11.91 2.19 19.70
N GLY A 272 10.69 2.71 19.73
CA GLY A 272 10.14 3.37 20.90
C GLY A 272 9.64 4.77 20.59
N VAL A 273 10.24 5.77 21.22
CA VAL A 273 9.91 7.18 21.01
C VAL A 273 11.12 7.87 20.42
N GLY A 274 11.00 8.39 19.21
CA GLY A 274 12.06 9.10 18.51
C GLY A 274 12.15 8.67 17.06
N GLU A 275 13.10 9.23 16.31
CA GLU A 275 13.34 8.80 14.93
C GLU A 275 14.36 7.66 14.93
N ASP A 276 13.89 6.43 14.85
CA ASP A 276 14.71 5.24 15.00
C ASP A 276 15.17 4.66 13.65
N GLU A 277 16.32 4.00 13.64
CA GLU A 277 16.78 3.19 12.51
C GLU A 277 16.94 1.72 12.93
N LEU A 278 16.11 0.86 12.36
CA LEU A 278 15.98 -0.55 12.73
C LEU A 278 16.36 -1.45 11.53
N ARG A 279 17.30 -2.37 11.74
CA ARG A 279 17.76 -3.33 10.70
C ARG A 279 17.73 -4.77 11.22
N GLY A 280 16.87 -5.62 10.64
CA GLY A 280 16.58 -7.00 11.09
C GLY A 280 17.61 -8.06 10.64
N GLY A 281 18.19 -7.91 9.45
CA GLY A 281 19.21 -8.83 8.96
C GLY A 281 18.59 -9.94 8.12
N ASP A 282 18.98 -11.21 8.33
CA ASP A 282 18.58 -12.33 7.44
C ASP A 282 17.65 -13.34 8.17
N GLY A 283 17.15 -12.98 9.35
CA GLY A 283 16.28 -13.83 10.15
C GLY A 283 14.83 -13.44 9.96
N ARG A 284 13.91 -14.39 10.20
CA ARG A 284 12.50 -14.04 10.43
C ARG A 284 12.38 -13.20 11.69
N ASP A 285 12.07 -11.94 11.53
CA ASP A 285 12.10 -10.92 12.56
C ASP A 285 10.72 -10.31 12.82
N THR A 286 10.65 -9.54 13.89
CA THR A 286 9.50 -8.70 14.20
C THR A 286 10.00 -7.33 14.58
N ILE A 287 9.63 -6.30 13.82
CA ILE A 287 10.11 -4.94 13.99
C ILE A 287 8.93 -4.00 14.22
N LEU A 288 9.00 -3.23 15.31
CA LEU A 288 8.01 -2.23 15.69
C LEU A 288 8.73 -0.88 15.83
N GLY A 289 8.46 0.09 14.96
CA GLY A 289 9.02 1.44 15.04
C GLY A 289 8.44 2.21 16.23
N LEU A 290 7.11 2.30 16.26
CA LEU A 290 6.27 2.99 17.25
C LEU A 290 6.14 4.50 16.96
N ASP A 291 6.60 5.40 17.85
CA ASP A 291 6.31 6.84 17.73
C ASP A 291 7.54 7.59 17.19
N GLY A 292 7.38 8.28 16.06
CA GLY A 292 8.42 9.08 15.43
C GLY A 292 8.61 8.70 13.96
N LYS A 293 9.55 9.36 13.28
CA LYS A 293 9.81 9.09 11.85
C LYS A 293 10.88 8.02 11.72
N ASP A 294 10.46 6.79 11.53
CA ASP A 294 11.32 5.62 11.60
C ASP A 294 11.86 5.20 10.23
N ARG A 295 13.03 4.56 10.24
CA ARG A 295 13.63 3.90 9.07
C ARG A 295 13.84 2.43 9.38
N ILE A 296 13.09 1.57 8.71
CA ILE A 296 13.08 0.14 8.94
C ILE A 296 13.57 -0.60 7.70
N TYR A 297 14.50 -1.54 7.89
CA TYR A 297 14.95 -2.50 6.88
C TYR A 297 14.93 -3.88 7.52
N SER A 298 13.89 -4.69 7.31
CA SER A 298 13.85 -6.00 7.97
C SER A 298 14.84 -6.97 7.37
N GLY A 299 14.98 -6.97 6.04
CA GLY A 299 16.09 -7.60 5.34
C GLY A 299 15.64 -8.89 4.66
N ALA A 300 16.23 -10.04 4.97
CA ALA A 300 15.81 -11.30 4.39
C ALA A 300 15.09 -12.20 5.41
N GLY A 301 14.17 -13.03 4.94
CA GLY A 301 13.33 -13.91 5.74
C GLY A 301 11.91 -13.35 5.89
N ASP A 302 10.93 -14.24 6.12
CA ASP A 302 9.52 -13.83 6.23
C ASP A 302 9.27 -12.99 7.50
N ASP A 303 9.23 -11.67 7.36
CA ASP A 303 9.26 -10.69 8.42
C ASP A 303 7.88 -10.13 8.80
N ARG A 304 7.83 -9.45 9.95
CA ARG A 304 6.67 -8.67 10.40
C ARG A 304 7.11 -7.28 10.81
N VAL A 305 6.63 -6.27 10.09
CA VAL A 305 6.98 -4.87 10.31
C VAL A 305 5.73 -4.05 10.59
N SER A 306 5.80 -3.21 11.62
CA SER A 306 4.86 -2.13 11.87
C SER A 306 5.67 -0.86 12.12
N ALA A 307 5.55 0.14 11.26
CA ALA A 307 6.32 1.37 11.39
C ALA A 307 5.76 2.22 12.54
N GLY A 308 4.45 2.44 12.59
CA GLY A 308 3.78 2.99 13.76
C GLY A 308 3.12 4.34 13.47
N ALA A 309 3.60 5.41 14.08
CA ALA A 309 3.11 6.75 13.87
C ALA A 309 4.26 7.68 13.51
N GLY A 310 4.13 8.38 12.41
CA GLY A 310 5.21 9.19 11.91
C GLY A 310 5.04 9.45 10.44
N ARG A 311 6.16 9.66 9.77
CA ARG A 311 6.25 9.53 8.32
C ARG A 311 7.40 8.59 8.15
N ASP A 312 7.08 7.33 7.95
CA ASP A 312 8.02 6.26 8.08
C ASP A 312 8.52 5.78 6.73
N TYR A 313 9.69 5.17 6.75
CA TYR A 313 10.24 4.41 5.64
C TYR A 313 10.41 2.97 6.11
N ALA A 314 9.79 2.03 5.41
CA ALA A 314 9.95 0.60 5.66
C ALA A 314 10.27 -0.15 4.36
N ASP A 315 11.31 -0.97 4.43
CA ASP A 315 11.73 -1.91 3.40
C ASP A 315 11.71 -3.31 4.05
N THR A 316 10.77 -4.15 3.61
CA THR A 316 10.61 -5.48 4.21
C THR A 316 11.62 -6.48 3.64
N GLY A 317 11.94 -6.34 2.36
CA GLY A 317 13.09 -6.98 1.74
C GLY A 317 12.75 -8.33 1.10
N ALA A 318 13.57 -9.34 1.31
CA ALA A 318 13.40 -10.63 0.64
C ALA A 318 12.71 -11.65 1.56
N GLY A 319 11.48 -12.07 1.27
CA GLY A 319 10.71 -12.97 2.11
C GLY A 319 9.22 -12.82 1.83
N ASP A 320 8.37 -13.74 2.30
CA ASP A 320 6.93 -13.48 2.28
C ASP A 320 6.59 -12.61 3.51
N ASP A 321 6.54 -11.30 3.34
CA ASP A 321 6.52 -10.34 4.45
C ASP A 321 5.12 -9.80 4.79
N ILE A 322 4.99 -9.25 6.00
CA ILE A 322 3.83 -8.47 6.42
C ILE A 322 4.31 -7.10 6.90
N GLY A 323 3.94 -6.03 6.19
CA GLY A 323 4.33 -4.66 6.49
C GLY A 323 3.11 -3.75 6.72
N THR A 324 3.21 -2.82 7.68
CA THR A 324 2.23 -1.75 7.87
C THR A 324 2.91 -0.43 8.22
N GLY A 325 2.51 0.66 7.54
CA GLY A 325 2.96 2.03 7.82
C GLY A 325 2.37 2.53 9.12
N GLY A 326 1.05 2.69 9.16
CA GLY A 326 0.30 3.01 10.36
C GLY A 326 -0.33 4.39 10.28
N LEU A 327 0.16 5.36 11.04
CA LEU A 327 -0.34 6.74 11.04
C LEU A 327 0.67 7.68 10.40
N GLY A 328 0.21 8.46 9.43
CA GLY A 328 0.95 9.48 8.71
C GLY A 328 1.36 9.02 7.31
N ASP A 329 2.04 9.89 6.57
CA ASP A 329 2.31 9.70 5.13
C ASP A 329 3.55 8.80 4.93
N ASP A 330 3.34 7.49 4.80
CA ASP A 330 4.38 6.47 4.90
C ASP A 330 4.91 5.99 3.53
N ILE A 331 6.08 5.34 3.54
CA ILE A 331 6.71 4.73 2.37
C ILE A 331 7.07 3.28 2.68
N LEU A 332 6.49 2.35 1.93
CA LEU A 332 6.67 0.91 2.12
C LEU A 332 7.12 0.22 0.84
N TYR A 333 8.14 -0.63 0.95
CA TYR A 333 8.60 -1.54 -0.09
C TYR A 333 8.49 -2.99 0.39
N GLY A 334 7.83 -3.84 -0.41
CA GLY A 334 7.78 -5.29 -0.25
C GLY A 334 9.10 -5.93 -0.67
N LEU A 335 9.51 -5.66 -1.92
CA LEU A 335 10.67 -6.20 -2.61
C LEU A 335 10.46 -7.63 -3.16
N SER A 336 11.09 -8.69 -2.64
CA SER A 336 10.92 -10.02 -3.23
C SER A 336 10.20 -11.00 -2.32
N GLY A 337 9.09 -11.53 -2.81
CA GLY A 337 8.27 -12.47 -2.07
C GLY A 337 6.80 -12.18 -2.32
N ASN A 338 5.91 -12.90 -1.65
CA ASN A 338 4.48 -12.58 -1.71
C ASN A 338 4.13 -11.79 -0.46
N ASP A 339 4.14 -10.47 -0.60
CA ASP A 339 4.06 -9.55 0.52
C ASP A 339 2.63 -9.11 0.81
N ALA A 340 2.36 -8.80 2.07
CA ALA A 340 1.14 -8.17 2.51
C ALA A 340 1.45 -6.80 3.12
N LEU A 341 1.21 -5.75 2.34
CA LEU A 341 1.53 -4.36 2.69
C LEU A 341 0.25 -3.56 2.97
N SER A 342 0.29 -2.71 4.00
CA SER A 342 -0.78 -1.76 4.31
C SER A 342 -0.23 -0.37 4.65
N GLY A 343 -0.75 0.67 4.01
CA GLY A 343 -0.31 2.05 4.25
C GLY A 343 -0.83 2.55 5.58
N GLY A 344 -2.15 2.62 5.70
CA GLY A 344 -2.84 2.94 6.94
C GLY A 344 -3.62 4.25 6.83
N GLU A 345 -3.36 5.21 7.71
CA GLU A 345 -3.92 6.56 7.62
C GLU A 345 -2.84 7.52 7.10
N GLY A 346 -2.99 8.11 5.93
CA GLY A 346 -1.97 8.99 5.38
C GLY A 346 -2.01 9.04 3.86
N GLN A 347 -1.21 9.90 3.23
CA GLN A 347 -0.91 9.77 1.81
C GLN A 347 0.32 8.87 1.66
N ASP A 348 0.08 7.60 1.36
CA ASP A 348 1.13 6.58 1.42
C ASP A 348 1.70 6.26 0.03
N TYR A 349 2.96 5.82 -0.02
CA TYR A 349 3.57 5.19 -1.18
C TYR A 349 3.88 3.73 -0.88
N LEU A 350 3.25 2.80 -1.59
CA LEU A 350 3.50 1.37 -1.41
C LEU A 350 3.93 0.73 -2.74
N GLU A 351 4.93 -0.13 -2.68
CA GLU A 351 5.40 -0.89 -3.83
C GLU A 351 5.68 -2.35 -3.45
N GLY A 352 4.94 -3.28 -4.05
CA GLY A 352 5.11 -4.73 -3.84
C GLY A 352 6.41 -5.25 -4.46
N ALA A 353 6.66 -4.85 -5.71
CA ALA A 353 7.80 -5.21 -6.54
C ALA A 353 7.71 -6.62 -7.14
N THR A 354 8.30 -7.67 -6.57
CA THR A 354 8.30 -9.00 -7.23
C THR A 354 7.61 -10.05 -6.40
N GLY A 355 6.51 -10.59 -6.93
CA GLY A 355 5.77 -11.71 -6.37
C GLY A 355 4.27 -11.43 -6.38
N GLY A 356 3.46 -12.36 -5.87
CA GLY A 356 2.01 -12.18 -5.86
C GLY A 356 1.57 -11.39 -4.64
N ASP A 357 1.60 -10.07 -4.72
CA ASP A 357 1.48 -9.19 -3.56
C ASP A 357 0.03 -8.84 -3.23
N THR A 358 -0.21 -8.51 -1.96
CA THR A 358 -1.46 -7.94 -1.47
C THR A 358 -1.20 -6.57 -0.87
N ILE A 359 -1.75 -5.53 -1.50
CA ILE A 359 -1.48 -4.13 -1.14
C ILE A 359 -2.80 -3.45 -0.74
N ASP A 360 -2.83 -2.80 0.41
CA ASP A 360 -3.97 -1.98 0.89
C ASP A 360 -3.48 -0.57 1.25
N GLY A 361 -3.78 0.45 0.42
CA GLY A 361 -3.37 1.83 0.68
C GLY A 361 -3.93 2.36 1.99
N GLY A 362 -5.23 2.16 2.20
CA GLY A 362 -5.90 2.47 3.45
C GLY A 362 -6.78 3.71 3.31
N THR A 363 -6.43 4.81 3.99
CA THR A 363 -7.14 6.08 3.87
C THR A 363 -6.20 7.23 3.61
N GLY A 364 -6.56 8.09 2.68
CA GLY A 364 -5.76 9.20 2.16
C GLY A 364 -5.56 8.98 0.67
N ASN A 365 -4.82 9.88 0.02
CA ASN A 365 -4.59 9.82 -1.42
C ASN A 365 -3.28 9.07 -1.65
N ASP A 366 -3.39 7.79 -2.00
CA ASP A 366 -2.26 6.87 -2.00
C ASP A 366 -1.68 6.67 -3.40
N ILE A 367 -0.40 6.33 -3.45
CA ILE A 367 0.31 5.93 -4.67
C ILE A 367 0.76 4.48 -4.50
N LEU A 368 0.17 3.58 -5.28
CA LEU A 368 0.38 2.14 -5.11
C LEU A 368 0.98 1.53 -6.37
N SER A 369 1.93 0.61 -6.21
CA SER A 369 2.51 -0.19 -7.29
C SER A 369 2.48 -1.68 -6.93
N GLY A 370 1.86 -2.51 -7.77
CA GLY A 370 1.91 -3.98 -7.63
C GLY A 370 3.30 -4.50 -7.95
N GLY A 371 3.74 -4.26 -9.18
CA GLY A 371 5.09 -4.61 -9.63
C GLY A 371 5.04 -5.71 -10.68
N ARG A 372 5.57 -6.90 -10.40
CA ARG A 372 5.57 -8.08 -11.27
C ARG A 372 4.78 -9.19 -10.62
N ASP A 373 4.27 -10.07 -11.47
CA ASP A 373 3.43 -11.22 -11.12
C ASP A 373 1.99 -10.79 -10.79
N ASP A 374 1.13 -11.71 -10.33
CA ASP A 374 -0.31 -11.46 -10.23
C ASP A 374 -0.67 -10.81 -8.88
N ASP A 375 -0.98 -9.52 -8.87
CA ASP A 375 -1.18 -8.73 -7.66
C ASP A 375 -2.66 -8.50 -7.27
N ALA A 376 -2.89 -8.25 -5.98
CA ALA A 376 -4.17 -7.86 -5.41
C ALA A 376 -4.06 -6.51 -4.69
N ILE A 377 -4.56 -5.45 -5.34
CA ILE A 377 -4.44 -4.06 -4.87
C ILE A 377 -5.80 -3.52 -4.45
N ARG A 378 -5.86 -2.96 -3.24
CA ARG A 378 -6.98 -2.18 -2.73
C ARG A 378 -6.46 -0.77 -2.45
N ALA A 379 -6.95 0.23 -3.17
CA ALA A 379 -6.46 1.59 -2.98
C ALA A 379 -6.99 2.19 -1.67
N GLY A 380 -8.31 2.11 -1.48
CA GLY A 380 -8.90 2.29 -0.17
C GLY A 380 -9.86 3.45 -0.16
N GLY A 381 -9.49 4.57 0.45
CA GLY A 381 -10.33 5.75 0.47
C GLY A 381 -9.54 7.04 0.39
N GLY A 382 -9.79 7.81 -0.66
CA GLY A 382 -9.09 9.01 -1.08
C GLY A 382 -9.02 8.97 -2.60
N ASP A 383 -8.40 9.97 -3.22
CA ASP A 383 -8.21 9.99 -4.66
C ASP A 383 -6.87 9.31 -4.98
N ASP A 384 -6.91 8.02 -5.34
CA ASP A 384 -5.72 7.17 -5.40
C ASP A 384 -5.14 7.03 -6.82
N VAL A 385 -3.82 6.80 -6.92
CA VAL A 385 -3.12 6.45 -8.16
C VAL A 385 -2.49 5.08 -8.03
N VAL A 386 -2.92 4.13 -8.86
CA VAL A 386 -2.44 2.75 -8.85
C VAL A 386 -1.71 2.40 -10.13
N TYR A 387 -0.50 1.89 -10.03
CA TYR A 387 0.27 1.23 -11.07
C TYR A 387 0.15 -0.29 -10.85
N ALA A 388 -0.75 -0.94 -11.57
CA ALA A 388 -1.07 -2.36 -11.33
C ALA A 388 0.17 -3.25 -11.50
N GLY A 389 1.05 -2.91 -12.44
CA GLY A 389 2.24 -3.70 -12.72
C GLY A 389 2.05 -4.65 -13.90
N ALA A 390 3.02 -5.54 -14.07
CA ALA A 390 3.03 -6.58 -15.08
C ALA A 390 2.54 -7.89 -14.47
N GLY A 391 1.39 -8.36 -14.90
CA GLY A 391 0.71 -9.43 -14.20
C GLY A 391 -0.68 -9.63 -14.76
N SER A 392 -1.48 -10.49 -14.13
CA SER A 392 -2.93 -10.48 -14.27
C SER A 392 -3.54 -9.96 -12.97
N ASP A 393 -3.57 -8.65 -12.84
CA ASP A 393 -3.79 -7.98 -11.57
C ASP A 393 -5.27 -7.77 -11.27
N THR A 394 -5.55 -7.59 -9.98
CA THR A 394 -6.87 -7.21 -9.49
C THR A 394 -6.79 -5.94 -8.67
N THR A 395 -7.59 -4.94 -9.02
CA THR A 395 -7.61 -3.64 -8.35
C THR A 395 -9.01 -3.27 -7.88
N ASP A 396 -9.12 -2.80 -6.64
CA ASP A 396 -10.31 -2.13 -6.09
C ASP A 396 -9.92 -0.70 -5.69
N GLY A 397 -10.30 0.32 -6.46
CA GLY A 397 -9.97 1.73 -6.14
C GLY A 397 -10.63 2.14 -4.82
N GLY A 398 -11.92 1.84 -4.68
CA GLY A 398 -12.62 1.97 -3.41
C GLY A 398 -13.43 3.25 -3.34
N ARG A 399 -13.05 4.21 -2.50
CA ARG A 399 -13.78 5.47 -2.34
C ARG A 399 -12.92 6.66 -2.72
N GLY A 400 -13.28 7.31 -3.81
CA GLY A 400 -12.71 8.60 -4.22
C GLY A 400 -12.77 8.68 -5.72
N ASP A 401 -11.99 9.57 -6.32
CA ASP A 401 -11.78 9.59 -7.77
C ASP A 401 -10.45 8.88 -8.10
N ASP A 402 -10.52 7.58 -8.37
CA ASP A 402 -9.33 6.72 -8.48
C ASP A 402 -8.83 6.57 -9.92
N THR A 403 -7.51 6.62 -10.10
CA THR A 403 -6.83 6.37 -11.39
C THR A 403 -5.99 5.10 -11.34
N VAL A 404 -6.24 4.16 -12.25
CA VAL A 404 -5.49 2.90 -12.35
C VAL A 404 -4.79 2.77 -13.71
N HIS A 405 -3.48 2.62 -13.69
CA HIS A 405 -2.61 2.27 -14.80
C HIS A 405 -2.47 0.74 -14.85
N ALA A 406 -3.03 0.11 -15.88
CA ALA A 406 -3.16 -1.35 -15.94
C ALA A 406 -2.95 -1.90 -17.36
N GLU A 407 -2.46 -3.14 -17.46
CA GLU A 407 -2.44 -3.91 -18.69
C GLU A 407 -3.86 -4.38 -19.07
N LYS A 408 -4.00 -4.95 -20.27
CA LYS A 408 -5.31 -5.32 -20.83
C LYS A 408 -5.98 -6.51 -20.15
N ASN A 409 -5.21 -7.35 -19.46
CA ASN A 409 -5.65 -8.57 -18.80
C ASN A 409 -6.06 -8.36 -17.34
N ASP A 410 -5.82 -7.18 -16.79
CA ASP A 410 -6.14 -6.85 -15.41
C ASP A 410 -7.62 -6.57 -15.21
N ARG A 411 -8.04 -6.61 -13.94
CA ARG A 411 -9.44 -6.42 -13.55
C ARG A 411 -9.54 -5.36 -12.46
N GLY A 412 -10.06 -4.19 -12.84
CA GLY A 412 -10.42 -3.13 -11.92
C GLY A 412 -11.90 -3.17 -11.50
N SER A 413 -12.19 -2.74 -10.28
CA SER A 413 -13.53 -2.40 -9.79
C SER A 413 -13.49 -1.14 -8.93
N ASN A 414 -14.58 -0.36 -8.91
CA ASN A 414 -14.64 0.94 -8.22
C ASN A 414 -13.44 1.84 -8.61
N VAL A 415 -13.30 2.07 -9.92
CA VAL A 415 -12.25 2.89 -10.52
C VAL A 415 -12.90 3.88 -11.48
N GLU A 416 -12.59 5.16 -11.31
CA GLU A 416 -13.12 6.27 -12.11
C GLU A 416 -12.38 6.40 -13.44
N GLN A 417 -11.06 6.22 -13.43
CA GLN A 417 -10.21 6.30 -14.61
C GLN A 417 -9.28 5.08 -14.74
N THR A 418 -9.34 4.39 -15.87
CA THR A 418 -8.36 3.34 -16.22
C THR A 418 -7.50 3.78 -17.40
N VAL A 419 -6.19 3.85 -17.20
CA VAL A 419 -5.18 4.11 -18.21
C VAL A 419 -4.59 2.77 -18.64
N THR A 420 -4.84 2.37 -19.89
CA THR A 420 -4.27 1.13 -20.41
C THR A 420 -2.81 1.32 -20.82
N VAL A 421 -1.92 0.54 -20.23
CA VAL A 421 -0.48 0.51 -20.56
C VAL A 421 -0.07 -0.81 -21.22
N GLU A 422 1.12 -0.85 -21.81
CA GLU A 422 1.77 -2.05 -22.32
C GLU A 422 3.18 -2.09 -21.73
N ILE A 423 3.43 -3.01 -20.80
CA ILE A 423 4.69 -3.04 -20.07
C ILE A 423 5.69 -3.87 -20.88
N LYS A 424 6.84 -3.26 -21.17
CA LYS A 424 7.93 -3.89 -21.92
C LYS A 424 9.01 -4.35 -20.97
N THR A 425 9.76 -5.37 -21.38
CA THR A 425 10.93 -5.84 -20.62
C THR A 425 11.94 -4.71 -20.41
N LEU A 426 12.58 -4.70 -19.24
CA LEU A 426 13.62 -3.73 -18.88
C LEU A 426 14.70 -3.64 -19.97
N GLN A 427 15.16 -2.41 -20.21
CA GLN A 427 16.09 -2.11 -21.28
C GLN A 427 17.51 -2.58 -20.91
N THR A 428 18.15 -3.36 -21.78
CA THR A 428 19.45 -3.99 -21.48
C THR A 428 20.63 -3.01 -21.45
N PHE A 429 20.46 -1.77 -21.91
CA PHE A 429 21.51 -0.74 -21.85
C PHE A 429 21.63 -0.09 -20.46
N ILE A 430 20.62 -0.28 -19.58
CA ILE A 430 20.65 0.15 -18.20
C ILE A 430 21.29 -0.95 -17.36
N GLN A 431 22.41 -0.65 -16.72
CA GLN A 431 23.16 -1.55 -15.86
C GLN A 431 23.06 -1.08 -14.42
N ILE A 432 22.81 -1.99 -13.48
CA ILE A 432 22.67 -1.65 -12.06
C ILE A 432 23.84 -2.25 -11.28
N GLU A 433 24.62 -1.41 -10.60
CA GLU A 433 25.83 -1.80 -9.87
C GLU A 433 25.73 -1.39 -8.40
N GLY A 434 25.58 -2.37 -7.51
CA GLY A 434 25.47 -2.15 -6.06
C GLY A 434 25.36 -3.46 -5.29
N THR A 435 24.96 -3.38 -4.02
CA THR A 435 24.49 -4.49 -3.19
C THR A 435 23.28 -5.20 -3.83
N PRO A 436 22.99 -6.47 -3.48
CA PRO A 436 21.75 -7.14 -3.90
C PRO A 436 20.50 -6.34 -3.59
N GLU A 437 20.40 -5.81 -2.37
CA GLU A 437 19.26 -5.05 -1.87
C GLU A 437 19.08 -3.76 -2.66
N PHE A 438 20.18 -3.05 -2.96
CA PHE A 438 20.13 -1.87 -3.84
C PHE A 438 19.65 -2.23 -5.25
N ARG A 439 20.13 -3.34 -5.83
CA ARG A 439 19.73 -3.72 -7.19
C ARG A 439 18.23 -3.99 -7.28
N GLU A 440 17.72 -4.73 -6.32
CA GLU A 440 16.29 -5.05 -6.20
C GLU A 440 15.43 -3.79 -6.04
N ARG A 441 15.85 -2.88 -5.15
CA ARG A 441 15.18 -1.59 -4.97
C ARG A 441 15.16 -0.73 -6.25
N VAL A 442 16.24 -0.69 -7.02
CA VAL A 442 16.30 0.02 -8.31
C VAL A 442 15.49 -0.69 -9.39
N GLU A 443 15.48 -2.03 -9.40
CA GLU A 443 14.66 -2.81 -10.32
C GLU A 443 13.16 -2.52 -10.09
N ALA A 444 12.73 -2.47 -8.82
CA ALA A 444 11.38 -2.04 -8.44
C ALA A 444 11.06 -0.63 -9.00
N ASP A 445 11.90 0.38 -8.72
CA ASP A 445 11.71 1.74 -9.26
C ASP A 445 11.55 1.75 -10.80
N LEU A 446 12.37 0.95 -11.52
CA LEU A 446 12.29 0.84 -12.97
C LEU A 446 11.02 0.12 -13.46
N GLU A 447 10.48 -0.82 -12.68
CA GLU A 447 9.24 -1.53 -12.96
C GLU A 447 8.02 -0.64 -12.75
N MET A 448 8.01 0.14 -11.67
CA MET A 448 7.00 1.17 -11.48
C MET A 448 7.02 2.18 -12.63
N LEU A 449 8.21 2.69 -13.00
CA LEU A 449 8.34 3.55 -14.19
C LEU A 449 7.92 2.85 -15.49
N GLY A 450 8.16 1.54 -15.61
CA GLY A 450 7.67 0.73 -16.73
C GLY A 450 6.14 0.67 -16.82
N SER A 451 5.45 0.82 -15.69
CA SER A 451 3.99 0.84 -15.56
C SER A 451 3.39 2.25 -15.69
N SER A 452 4.22 3.28 -15.60
CA SER A 452 3.86 4.69 -15.75
C SER A 452 3.94 5.16 -17.21
N PRO A 453 2.91 5.82 -17.79
CA PRO A 453 3.02 6.48 -19.09
C PRO A 453 4.19 7.48 -19.21
N ARG A 454 4.45 8.28 -18.17
CA ARG A 454 5.64 9.16 -18.09
C ARG A 454 6.94 8.37 -18.01
N GLY A 455 6.99 7.38 -17.13
CA GLY A 455 8.12 6.44 -17.03
C GLY A 455 8.45 5.76 -18.35
N GLN A 456 7.45 5.27 -19.08
CA GLN A 456 7.61 4.68 -20.41
C GLN A 456 8.16 5.67 -21.44
N GLN A 457 7.72 6.93 -21.41
CA GLN A 457 8.23 7.98 -22.30
C GLN A 457 9.71 8.25 -22.01
N MET A 458 10.09 8.36 -20.74
CA MET A 458 11.48 8.53 -20.32
C MET A 458 12.36 7.35 -20.74
N LEU A 459 11.97 6.13 -20.37
CA LEU A 459 12.73 4.92 -20.72
C LEU A 459 12.88 4.75 -22.24
N GLN A 460 11.85 5.11 -23.01
CA GLN A 460 11.93 5.12 -24.47
C GLN A 460 12.87 6.22 -25.00
N ALA A 461 12.86 7.41 -24.42
CA ALA A 461 13.75 8.50 -24.82
C ALA A 461 15.22 8.16 -24.56
N LEU A 462 15.52 7.55 -23.41
CA LEU A 462 16.87 7.06 -23.07
C LEU A 462 17.32 5.93 -24.00
N GLN A 463 16.41 4.99 -24.33
CA GLN A 463 16.70 3.93 -25.31
C GLN A 463 17.03 4.52 -26.69
N GLN A 464 16.30 5.54 -27.14
CA GLN A 464 16.59 6.21 -28.42
C GLN A 464 17.97 6.90 -28.38
N GLY A 465 18.32 7.58 -27.28
CA GLY A 465 19.64 8.20 -27.11
C GLY A 465 20.79 7.18 -27.16
N HIS A 466 20.59 6.00 -26.56
CA HIS A 466 21.52 4.88 -26.70
C HIS A 466 21.68 4.44 -28.17
N GLU A 467 20.57 4.21 -28.88
CA GLU A 467 20.59 3.79 -30.28
C GLU A 467 21.21 4.84 -31.23
N ASP A 468 21.01 6.13 -30.95
CA ASP A 468 21.55 7.22 -31.77
C ASP A 468 23.08 7.36 -31.65
N THR A 469 23.67 6.84 -30.57
CA THR A 469 25.12 6.78 -30.34
C THR A 469 25.73 5.44 -30.80
N GLU A 470 24.91 4.46 -31.17
CA GLU A 470 25.38 3.24 -31.84
C GLU A 470 25.95 3.55 -33.24
N GLY A 471 27.08 2.93 -33.58
CA GLY A 471 27.74 3.22 -34.85
C GLY A 471 28.70 2.15 -35.34
N GLY A 472 28.83 2.03 -36.67
CA GLY A 472 29.81 1.14 -37.28
C GLY A 472 30.21 1.55 -38.70
N TRP A 473 31.52 1.60 -38.95
CA TRP A 473 32.09 1.69 -40.30
C TRP A 473 33.03 0.50 -40.52
N TRP A 474 32.93 -0.12 -41.69
CA TRP A 474 33.65 -1.33 -42.13
C TRP A 474 34.86 -1.70 -41.25
N LEU A 475 34.66 -2.72 -40.40
CA LEU A 475 35.57 -3.40 -39.44
C LEU A 475 35.40 -3.06 -37.95
N TRP A 476 34.61 -2.06 -37.54
CA TRP A 476 34.36 -1.77 -36.12
C TRP A 476 32.89 -1.42 -35.88
N HIS A 477 32.29 -2.01 -34.84
CA HIS A 477 31.00 -1.62 -34.26
C HIS A 477 31.28 -1.05 -32.87
N HIS A 478 30.60 0.04 -32.53
CA HIS A 478 30.56 0.63 -31.21
C HIS A 478 29.16 0.34 -30.64
N GLU A 479 29.11 -0.24 -29.44
CA GLU A 479 27.86 -0.34 -28.67
C GLU A 479 27.43 1.07 -28.26
N GLY A 480 26.14 1.37 -28.20
CA GLY A 480 25.66 2.71 -27.87
C GLY A 480 26.13 3.14 -26.48
N ASP A 481 26.09 4.44 -26.19
CA ASP A 481 26.39 4.98 -24.87
C ASP A 481 25.47 4.30 -23.84
N SER A 482 26.04 3.54 -22.90
CA SER A 482 25.28 2.82 -21.86
C SER A 482 24.84 3.76 -20.73
N LEU A 483 23.94 3.30 -19.87
CA LEU A 483 23.61 3.95 -18.60
C LEU A 483 23.92 3.01 -17.44
N THR A 484 24.77 3.43 -16.51
CA THR A 484 25.03 2.68 -15.27
C THR A 484 24.39 3.41 -14.10
N ILE A 485 23.47 2.75 -13.39
CA ILE A 485 22.95 3.20 -12.10
C ILE A 485 23.77 2.51 -11.02
N ARG A 486 24.53 3.30 -10.26
CA ARG A 486 25.47 2.84 -9.24
C ARG A 486 24.98 3.22 -7.86
N GLU A 487 25.09 2.30 -6.92
CA GLU A 487 24.79 2.56 -5.52
C GLU A 487 25.68 3.66 -4.97
N TYR A 488 25.04 4.74 -4.51
CA TYR A 488 25.70 5.85 -3.87
C TYR A 488 25.70 5.65 -2.35
N ASN A 489 26.89 5.37 -1.82
CA ASN A 489 27.11 5.17 -0.39
C ASN A 489 28.25 6.07 0.11
N ASP A 490 28.10 7.40 0.00
CA ASP A 490 29.00 8.37 0.65
C ASP A 490 28.45 8.79 2.03
N PRO A 491 29.08 8.38 3.15
CA PRO A 491 28.67 8.81 4.48
C PRO A 491 28.82 10.32 4.73
N GLY A 492 29.59 11.03 3.88
CA GLY A 492 29.82 12.46 3.98
C GLY A 492 28.78 13.34 3.28
N ASP A 493 27.96 12.76 2.39
CA ASP A 493 26.88 13.43 1.66
C ASP A 493 25.69 12.48 1.44
N PRO A 494 25.07 11.96 2.52
CA PRO A 494 24.12 10.84 2.46
C PRO A 494 22.77 11.19 1.84
N ASN A 495 22.57 12.39 1.30
CA ASN A 495 21.31 12.87 0.73
C ASN A 495 21.52 13.43 -0.68
N ASN A 496 22.32 12.75 -1.48
CA ASN A 496 22.61 13.14 -2.84
C ASN A 496 22.45 11.97 -3.81
N SER A 497 21.88 12.27 -4.96
CA SER A 497 21.91 11.45 -6.16
C SER A 497 22.45 12.35 -7.28
N THR A 498 23.26 11.80 -8.18
CA THR A 498 23.88 12.62 -9.23
C THR A 498 24.00 11.87 -10.54
N ALA A 499 23.57 12.50 -11.63
CA ALA A 499 23.87 12.09 -12.98
C ALA A 499 25.18 12.73 -13.48
N SER A 500 25.92 11.98 -14.31
CA SER A 500 27.11 12.47 -14.99
C SER A 500 27.36 11.77 -16.32
N ARG A 501 28.04 12.46 -17.24
CA ARG A 501 28.53 11.87 -18.49
C ARG A 501 29.93 11.30 -18.28
N VAL A 502 30.15 10.07 -18.71
CA VAL A 502 31.42 9.34 -18.57
C VAL A 502 31.94 8.85 -19.94
N ASP A 503 33.21 8.41 -19.99
CA ASP A 503 33.76 7.84 -21.23
C ASP A 503 32.98 6.57 -21.63
N GLY A 504 32.22 6.64 -22.72
CA GLY A 504 31.43 5.52 -23.27
C GLY A 504 30.01 5.38 -22.70
N GLY A 505 29.49 6.39 -22.00
CA GLY A 505 28.12 6.35 -21.51
C GLY A 505 27.75 7.44 -20.51
N ASN A 506 26.77 7.12 -19.68
CA ASN A 506 26.25 7.95 -18.62
C ASN A 506 26.23 7.14 -17.31
N GLU A 507 26.40 7.82 -16.19
CA GLU A 507 26.35 7.21 -14.86
C GLU A 507 25.41 8.02 -13.97
N ILE A 508 24.52 7.32 -13.26
CA ILE A 508 23.76 7.86 -12.14
C ILE A 508 24.31 7.22 -10.87
N ALA A 509 24.81 8.02 -9.95
CA ALA A 509 25.05 7.58 -8.59
C ALA A 509 23.76 7.81 -7.79
N TYR A 510 23.06 6.74 -7.42
CA TYR A 510 21.71 6.79 -6.87
C TYR A 510 21.70 6.35 -5.40
N ASN A 511 21.00 7.13 -4.57
CA ASN A 511 20.76 6.81 -3.18
C ASN A 511 19.27 6.56 -2.94
N THR A 512 18.93 5.30 -2.73
CA THR A 512 17.55 4.80 -2.55
C THR A 512 16.89 5.26 -1.25
N HIS A 513 17.66 5.77 -0.29
CA HIS A 513 17.14 6.25 0.99
C HIS A 513 16.58 7.67 0.92
N ILE A 514 16.77 8.36 -0.20
CA ILE A 514 16.25 9.72 -0.40
C ILE A 514 14.75 9.62 -0.72
N ASN A 515 13.96 10.02 0.27
CA ASN A 515 12.50 10.07 0.17
C ASN A 515 11.94 11.50 0.15
N HIS A 516 12.80 12.46 -0.21
CA HIS A 516 12.50 13.88 -0.27
C HIS A 516 13.51 14.61 -1.16
N LEU A 517 13.08 15.65 -1.87
CA LEU A 517 13.97 16.49 -2.67
C LEU A 517 14.08 17.89 -2.06
N ASN A 518 15.30 18.42 -1.99
CA ASN A 518 15.58 19.72 -1.36
C ASN A 518 15.12 20.88 -2.26
N THR A 519 14.38 21.86 -1.76
CA THR A 519 13.76 22.90 -2.62
C THR A 519 14.55 24.22 -2.73
N ASP A 520 15.64 24.37 -1.96
CA ASP A 520 16.64 25.46 -1.99
C ASP A 520 17.72 25.09 -0.92
N GLN A 521 18.91 25.71 -0.92
CA GLN A 521 19.95 25.60 0.11
C GLN A 521 19.48 26.07 1.52
N GLY A 522 18.50 25.39 2.11
CA GLY A 522 18.00 25.58 3.48
C GLY A 522 16.56 26.09 3.64
N ARG A 523 15.65 25.93 2.66
CA ARG A 523 14.25 26.42 2.79
C ARG A 523 13.11 25.39 2.75
N GLY A 524 13.39 24.09 2.61
CA GLY A 524 12.36 23.06 2.73
C GLY A 524 12.65 21.82 1.89
N TYR A 525 11.79 20.82 2.04
CA TYR A 525 11.80 19.58 1.28
C TYR A 525 10.45 19.43 0.57
N VAL A 526 10.45 19.05 -0.70
CA VAL A 526 9.27 18.50 -1.35
C VAL A 526 9.32 17.00 -1.12
N GLU A 527 8.45 16.57 -0.22
CA GLU A 527 8.19 15.15 0.02
C GLU A 527 7.46 14.58 -1.20
N GLY A 528 7.67 13.29 -1.46
CA GLY A 528 7.12 12.63 -2.63
C GLY A 528 7.66 11.22 -2.79
N PRO A 529 7.19 10.52 -3.81
CA PRO A 529 7.57 9.13 -4.06
C PRO A 529 9.08 9.06 -4.36
N PRO A 530 9.86 8.18 -3.70
CA PRO A 530 11.32 8.12 -3.85
C PRO A 530 11.80 7.97 -5.30
N VAL A 531 11.04 7.25 -6.12
CA VAL A 531 11.29 7.09 -7.56
C VAL A 531 11.37 8.41 -8.35
N ALA A 532 10.75 9.50 -7.87
CA ALA A 532 10.88 10.82 -8.50
C ALA A 532 12.32 11.34 -8.47
N VAL A 533 13.12 10.91 -7.48
CA VAL A 533 14.57 11.18 -7.42
C VAL A 533 15.28 10.49 -8.59
N LEU A 534 15.00 9.21 -8.84
CA LEU A 534 15.58 8.50 -9.97
C LEU A 534 15.16 9.13 -11.30
N TYR A 535 13.89 9.51 -11.42
CA TYR A 535 13.37 10.16 -12.63
C TYR A 535 14.02 11.53 -12.89
N HIS A 536 14.30 12.29 -11.82
CA HIS A 536 15.06 13.54 -11.91
C HIS A 536 16.46 13.30 -12.49
N GLU A 537 17.16 12.25 -12.02
CA GLU A 537 18.48 11.91 -12.57
C GLU A 537 18.40 11.40 -14.03
N PHE A 538 17.30 10.73 -14.42
CA PHE A 538 17.07 10.40 -15.82
C PHE A 538 16.86 11.63 -16.71
N ALA A 539 16.24 12.69 -16.21
CA ALA A 539 16.09 13.94 -16.95
C ALA A 539 17.46 14.55 -17.31
N HIS A 540 18.42 14.55 -16.37
CA HIS A 540 19.80 14.96 -16.68
C HIS A 540 20.47 14.06 -17.73
N VAL A 541 20.28 12.74 -17.64
CA VAL A 541 20.83 11.79 -18.64
C VAL A 541 20.21 12.02 -20.03
N TYR A 542 18.91 12.29 -20.09
CA TYR A 542 18.23 12.68 -21.31
C TYR A 542 18.91 13.88 -21.95
N ASP A 543 19.22 14.92 -21.16
CA ASP A 543 19.91 16.10 -21.68
C ASP A 543 21.34 15.82 -22.16
N TYR A 544 22.07 14.92 -21.49
CA TYR A 544 23.40 14.51 -21.94
C TYR A 544 23.38 13.76 -23.28
N MET A 545 22.35 12.94 -23.51
CA MET A 545 22.16 12.18 -24.74
C MET A 545 21.69 13.06 -25.90
N ASN A 546 20.94 14.14 -25.62
CA ASN A 546 20.35 15.02 -26.63
C ASN A 546 21.10 16.35 -26.83
N ASP A 547 22.12 16.63 -26.02
CA ASP A 547 22.89 17.89 -26.03
C ASP A 547 22.00 19.13 -25.74
N SER A 548 20.98 18.96 -24.91
CA SER A 548 19.97 19.98 -24.56
C SER A 548 20.23 20.72 -23.24
N LEU A 549 21.28 20.37 -22.51
CA LEU A 549 21.55 20.89 -21.16
C LEU A 549 21.62 22.42 -21.11
N ALA A 550 20.74 23.05 -20.34
CA ALA A 550 20.72 24.51 -20.17
C ALA A 550 21.93 25.01 -19.34
N PRO A 551 22.79 25.89 -19.89
CA PRO A 551 23.92 26.45 -19.15
C PRO A 551 23.49 27.58 -18.21
N GLY A 552 24.39 27.95 -17.29
CA GLY A 552 24.23 29.14 -16.47
C GLY A 552 23.40 28.93 -15.20
N VAL A 553 22.94 30.04 -14.63
CA VAL A 553 22.10 30.09 -13.43
C VAL A 553 20.93 31.01 -13.69
N HIS A 554 19.81 30.73 -13.05
CA HIS A 554 18.60 31.53 -13.15
C HIS A 554 18.79 32.90 -12.47
N ASP A 555 18.57 34.01 -13.20
CA ASP A 555 18.65 35.38 -12.65
C ASP A 555 17.26 36.00 -12.36
N GLY A 556 16.18 35.22 -12.53
CA GLY A 556 14.81 35.65 -12.27
C GLY A 556 14.46 35.77 -10.78
N PRO A 557 13.32 36.42 -10.44
CA PRO A 557 12.93 36.70 -9.07
C PRO A 557 12.56 35.44 -8.26
N GLU A 558 12.24 34.34 -8.95
CA GLU A 558 11.87 33.05 -8.38
C GLU A 558 13.09 32.13 -8.34
N ASN A 559 13.70 32.00 -7.16
CA ASN A 559 14.86 31.15 -6.92
C ASN A 559 16.13 31.58 -7.72
N PRO A 560 16.63 32.82 -7.50
CA PRO A 560 17.82 33.35 -8.17
C PRO A 560 19.09 32.62 -7.73
N GLY A 561 19.94 32.27 -8.70
CA GLY A 561 21.21 31.58 -8.50
C GLY A 561 21.11 30.05 -8.59
N ALA A 562 19.91 29.48 -8.73
CA ALA A 562 19.74 28.05 -9.01
C ALA A 562 20.28 27.71 -10.41
N ASN A 563 20.89 26.54 -10.55
CA ASN A 563 21.48 26.11 -11.81
C ASN A 563 20.38 25.76 -12.82
N ASN A 564 20.47 26.29 -14.04
CA ASN A 564 19.43 26.10 -15.06
C ASN A 564 19.21 24.62 -15.40
N ARG A 565 20.27 23.79 -15.41
CA ARG A 565 20.14 22.34 -15.65
C ARG A 565 19.23 21.63 -14.63
N GLU A 566 19.26 22.11 -13.39
CA GLU A 566 18.52 21.49 -12.30
C GLU A 566 17.05 21.90 -12.33
N ARG A 567 16.80 23.17 -12.70
CA ARG A 567 15.46 23.68 -12.98
C ARG A 567 14.83 22.98 -14.17
N GLU A 568 15.60 22.76 -15.23
CA GLU A 568 15.20 21.99 -16.42
C GLU A 568 14.76 20.56 -16.05
N ALA A 569 15.62 19.80 -15.35
CA ALA A 569 15.30 18.44 -14.89
C ALA A 569 14.07 18.39 -13.96
N THR A 570 13.85 19.43 -13.14
CA THR A 570 12.64 19.55 -12.32
C THR A 570 11.39 19.89 -13.13
N GLY A 571 11.53 20.54 -14.29
CA GLY A 571 10.39 21.06 -15.08
C GLY A 571 9.98 22.47 -14.68
N LEU A 572 10.92 23.25 -14.13
CA LEU A 572 10.75 24.66 -13.82
C LEU A 572 11.12 25.54 -15.02
N PRO A 573 10.53 26.74 -15.12
CA PRO A 573 10.97 27.72 -16.11
C PRO A 573 12.46 28.06 -15.95
N ILE A 574 13.20 28.16 -17.04
CA ILE A 574 14.62 28.54 -17.06
C ILE A 574 14.82 29.97 -17.59
N ASP A 575 15.92 30.60 -17.18
CA ASP A 575 16.42 31.82 -17.81
C ASP A 575 17.18 31.43 -19.09
N HIS A 576 16.58 31.67 -20.25
CA HIS A 576 17.07 31.17 -21.53
C HIS A 576 17.89 32.20 -22.33
N ASP A 577 17.89 33.47 -21.91
CA ASP A 577 18.58 34.57 -22.60
C ASP A 577 19.43 35.45 -21.68
N ASP A 578 19.58 35.08 -20.40
CA ASP A 578 20.26 35.87 -19.36
C ASP A 578 19.65 37.29 -19.24
N ASP A 579 18.37 37.46 -19.61
CA ASP A 579 17.62 38.70 -19.54
C ASP A 579 16.48 38.56 -18.51
N PRO A 580 16.62 39.16 -17.31
CA PRO A 580 15.60 39.04 -16.26
C PRO A 580 14.26 39.73 -16.62
N ASP A 581 14.18 40.44 -17.75
CA ASP A 581 12.94 41.03 -18.27
C ASP A 581 12.21 40.14 -19.29
N THR A 582 12.81 39.03 -19.75
CA THR A 582 12.16 38.05 -20.63
C THR A 582 11.38 37.02 -19.79
N PRO A 583 10.12 36.67 -20.14
CA PRO A 583 9.38 35.67 -19.38
C PRO A 583 10.08 34.31 -19.41
N ASP A 584 10.34 33.74 -18.23
CA ASP A 584 10.84 32.38 -18.11
C ASP A 584 9.88 31.40 -18.79
N GLN A 585 10.44 30.39 -19.45
CA GLN A 585 9.69 29.31 -20.08
C GLN A 585 10.32 27.96 -19.73
N ILE A 586 9.51 26.91 -19.75
CA ILE A 586 10.03 25.53 -19.75
C ILE A 586 10.95 25.39 -20.98
N HIS A 587 12.10 24.74 -20.81
CA HIS A 587 13.09 24.63 -21.87
C HIS A 587 12.47 23.95 -23.12
N PRO A 588 12.54 24.58 -24.31
CA PRO A 588 11.79 24.09 -25.47
C PRO A 588 12.34 22.79 -26.08
N GLU A 589 13.58 22.41 -25.74
CA GLU A 589 14.21 21.17 -26.21
C GLU A 589 14.11 20.03 -25.19
N HIS A 590 13.58 20.30 -23.99
CA HIS A 590 13.31 19.32 -22.94
C HIS A 590 11.79 19.21 -22.70
N PRO A 591 11.12 18.16 -23.18
CA PRO A 591 9.68 17.98 -22.97
C PRO A 591 9.32 17.92 -21.49
N TYR A 592 8.30 18.68 -21.07
CA TYR A 592 7.88 18.73 -19.65
C TYR A 592 7.56 17.33 -19.08
N GLU A 593 7.05 16.45 -19.93
CA GLU A 593 6.76 15.06 -19.59
C GLU A 593 7.99 14.26 -19.14
N LEU A 594 9.20 14.66 -19.55
CA LEU A 594 10.47 14.04 -19.20
C LEU A 594 11.12 14.71 -17.98
N THR A 595 10.37 15.50 -17.22
CA THR A 595 10.84 16.19 -16.01
C THR A 595 10.25 15.59 -14.74
N GLU A 596 10.87 15.85 -13.59
CA GLU A 596 10.38 15.45 -12.27
C GLU A 596 8.91 15.85 -12.04
N ASN A 597 8.55 17.10 -12.33
CA ASN A 597 7.16 17.59 -12.17
C ASN A 597 6.20 16.96 -13.19
N GLY A 598 6.69 16.55 -14.36
CA GLY A 598 5.92 15.79 -15.33
C GLY A 598 5.49 14.41 -14.80
N LEU A 599 6.37 13.73 -14.07
CA LEU A 599 6.05 12.47 -13.37
C LEU A 599 5.17 12.72 -12.14
N ARG A 600 5.49 13.70 -11.30
CA ARG A 600 4.70 14.03 -10.10
C ARG A 600 3.25 14.36 -10.44
N GLU A 601 3.01 15.08 -11.54
CA GLU A 601 1.65 15.37 -12.03
C GLU A 601 0.87 14.09 -12.37
N GLU A 602 1.53 13.08 -12.96
CA GLU A 602 0.88 11.79 -13.24
C GLU A 602 0.55 11.04 -11.94
N MET A 603 1.48 11.04 -10.99
CA MET A 603 1.34 10.36 -9.70
C MET A 603 0.36 11.06 -8.74
N GLY A 604 -0.16 12.24 -9.08
CA GLY A 604 -0.94 13.07 -8.15
C GLY A 604 -0.11 13.63 -6.99
N ALA A 605 1.22 13.55 -7.07
CA ALA A 605 2.14 14.01 -6.04
C ALA A 605 2.34 15.54 -6.10
N PRO A 606 2.65 16.20 -4.96
CA PRO A 606 2.97 17.62 -4.96
C PRO A 606 4.12 17.96 -5.91
N HIS A 607 3.96 19.03 -6.69
CA HIS A 607 5.02 19.56 -7.54
C HIS A 607 6.17 20.13 -6.70
N ARG A 608 7.37 20.06 -7.26
CA ARG A 608 8.54 20.79 -6.79
C ARG A 608 8.57 22.15 -7.48
N ASP A 609 8.13 23.17 -6.75
CA ASP A 609 8.00 24.55 -7.26
C ASP A 609 9.30 25.37 -7.18
N ALA A 610 10.39 24.82 -6.61
CA ALA A 610 11.69 25.48 -6.45
C ALA A 610 12.87 24.47 -6.36
N TYR A 611 14.09 24.95 -6.63
CA TYR A 611 15.33 24.15 -6.65
C TYR A 611 16.45 24.71 -5.76
#